data_AF-A0A6B3IA85-F1
#
_entry.id   AF-A0A6B3IA85-F1
#
_cell.length_a   1.000
_cell.length_b   1.000
_cell.length_c   1.000
_cell.angle_alpha   90.00
_cell.angle_beta   90.00
_cell.angle_gamma   90.00
#
_symmetry.space_group_name_H-M   'P 1'
#
loop_
_entity.id
_entity.type
_entity.pdbx_description
1 polymer ?
#
loop_
_entity_poly.entity_id
_entity_poly.type
_entity_poly.pdbx_seq_one_letter_code
_entity_poly.pdbx_strand_id
1 'polypeptide(L)'
;MSQGQWYPPEWPDRIRALAAGELTAVTPRRAATVMLLRDPGAEGGPGAEGGPGGPVVHMLRRRTSMAFAGGAYAYPGGGVDPRDDDRLIGWAGPSLEHWAARLGVATVTEAQAIVCAAVRETFEEAGVLLAGETAGTVVGDTTGADWEADREALVARDLS
;
A
#
# COMPACT_ATOMS: atom_id res chain seq x y z
N MET A 1 11.25 32.51 8.59
CA MET A 1 10.27 31.83 9.45
C MET A 1 9.05 31.55 8.58
N SER A 2 8.74 30.29 8.28
CA SER A 2 7.53 29.96 7.51
C SER A 2 6.30 30.37 8.32
N GLN A 3 5.36 31.08 7.69
CA GLN A 3 4.18 31.68 8.32
C GLN A 3 3.11 30.65 8.74
N GLY A 4 3.50 29.51 9.32
CA GLY A 4 2.55 28.45 9.71
C GLY A 4 1.81 27.79 8.54
N GLN A 5 2.18 28.08 7.30
CA GLN A 5 1.56 27.49 6.12
C GLN A 5 2.10 26.07 5.92
N TRP A 6 1.26 25.08 6.25
CA TRP A 6 1.59 23.64 6.20
C TRP A 6 1.38 23.01 4.83
N TYR A 7 0.94 23.79 3.85
CA TYR A 7 0.61 23.35 2.50
C TYR A 7 1.34 24.22 1.45
N PRO A 8 1.54 23.72 0.22
CA PRO A 8 2.19 24.48 -0.84
C PRO A 8 1.52 25.84 -1.12
N PRO A 9 2.30 26.91 -1.35
CA PRO A 9 1.79 28.28 -1.44
C PRO A 9 0.74 28.49 -2.54
N GLU A 10 0.75 27.66 -3.58
CA GLU A 10 -0.20 27.70 -4.70
C GLU A 10 -1.57 27.04 -4.39
N TRP A 11 -1.71 26.33 -3.27
CA TRP A 11 -2.95 25.59 -2.97
C TRP A 11 -4.18 26.49 -2.78
N PRO A 12 -4.14 27.61 -2.04
CA PRO A 12 -5.32 28.46 -1.88
C PRO A 12 -5.88 28.96 -3.22
N ASP A 13 -5.01 29.32 -4.15
CA ASP A 13 -5.41 29.78 -5.48
C ASP A 13 -6.01 28.64 -6.30
N ARG A 14 -5.41 27.45 -6.26
CA ARG A 14 -5.94 26.25 -6.91
C ARG A 14 -7.30 25.82 -6.35
N ILE A 15 -7.48 25.88 -5.03
CA ILE A 15 -8.75 25.57 -4.37
C ILE A 15 -9.83 26.58 -4.79
N ARG A 16 -9.51 27.87 -4.83
CA ARG A 16 -10.44 28.90 -5.32
C ARG A 16 -10.80 28.72 -6.79
N ALA A 17 -9.82 28.46 -7.65
CA ALA A 17 -10.04 28.19 -9.07
C ALA A 17 -10.92 26.94 -9.28
N LEU A 18 -10.71 25.88 -8.49
CA LEU A 18 -11.57 24.69 -8.52
C LEU A 18 -13.01 25.03 -8.11
N ALA A 19 -13.18 25.79 -7.03
CA ALA A 19 -14.50 26.22 -6.54
C ALA A 19 -15.23 27.16 -7.52
N ALA A 20 -14.49 27.98 -8.27
CA ALA A 20 -15.00 28.87 -9.31
C ALA A 20 -15.27 28.16 -10.66
N GLY A 21 -14.87 26.88 -10.81
CA GLY A 21 -14.98 26.14 -12.07
C GLY A 21 -13.90 26.49 -13.11
N GLU A 22 -12.87 27.23 -12.71
CA GLU A 22 -11.74 27.66 -13.55
C GLU A 22 -10.61 26.62 -13.59
N LEU A 23 -10.64 25.65 -12.67
CA LEU A 23 -9.71 24.53 -12.62
C LEU A 23 -10.49 23.21 -12.69
N THR A 24 -10.15 22.36 -13.66
CA THR A 24 -10.60 20.96 -13.67
C THR A 24 -9.65 20.12 -12.83
N ALA A 25 -10.17 19.46 -11.79
CA ALA A 25 -9.39 18.53 -10.99
C ALA A 25 -8.93 17.34 -11.86
N VAL A 26 -7.69 16.89 -11.62
CA VAL A 26 -7.19 15.66 -12.25
C VAL A 26 -7.92 14.45 -11.69
N THR A 27 -8.16 13.44 -12.52
CA THR A 27 -8.70 12.16 -12.05
C THR A 27 -7.69 11.48 -11.12
N PRO A 28 -8.06 11.15 -9.88
CA PRO A 28 -7.19 10.42 -8.97
C PRO A 28 -6.83 9.05 -9.54
N ARG A 29 -5.58 8.64 -9.34
CA ARG A 29 -5.15 7.25 -9.60
C ARG A 29 -5.51 6.40 -8.40
N ARG A 30 -5.97 5.18 -8.66
CA ARG A 30 -6.21 4.19 -7.61
C ARG A 30 -4.88 3.76 -7.00
N ALA A 31 -4.89 3.54 -5.70
CA ALA A 31 -3.73 3.11 -4.93
C ALA A 31 -4.18 2.28 -3.73
N ALA A 32 -3.29 1.46 -3.20
CA ALA A 32 -3.47 0.70 -1.98
C ALA A 32 -2.38 1.02 -0.97
N THR A 33 -2.70 0.94 0.31
CA THR A 33 -1.76 1.17 1.41
C THR A 33 -2.06 0.20 2.53
N VAL A 34 -1.03 -0.47 3.05
CA VAL A 34 -1.15 -1.52 4.06
C VAL A 34 -0.43 -1.12 5.34
N MET A 35 -1.15 -1.11 6.45
CA MET A 35 -0.55 -0.93 7.78
C MET A 35 -0.28 -2.30 8.41
N LEU A 36 0.99 -2.73 8.41
CA LEU A 36 1.40 -3.95 9.08
C LEU A 36 1.53 -3.69 10.58
N LEU A 37 0.61 -4.29 11.35
CA LEU A 37 0.53 -4.12 12.80
C LEU A 37 1.12 -5.34 13.51
N ARG A 38 1.83 -5.09 14.62
CA ARG A 38 2.23 -6.11 15.59
C ARG A 38 1.71 -5.72 16.96
N ASP A 39 1.11 -6.67 17.66
CA ASP A 39 0.82 -6.51 19.08
C ASP A 39 2.06 -6.93 19.89
N PRO A 40 2.74 -6.00 20.59
CA PRO A 40 3.90 -6.33 21.41
C PRO A 40 3.55 -7.16 22.67
N GLY A 41 2.25 -7.27 23.01
CA GLY A 41 1.75 -8.11 24.10
C GLY A 41 1.34 -9.53 23.67
N ALA A 42 1.35 -9.85 22.37
CA ALA A 42 1.07 -11.19 21.88
C ALA A 42 2.25 -12.14 22.12
N GLU A 43 1.98 -13.36 22.62
CA GLU A 43 3.01 -14.35 22.92
C GLU A 43 3.87 -14.70 21.68
N GLY A 44 5.20 -14.75 21.84
CA GLY A 44 6.14 -15.25 20.82
C GLY A 44 6.93 -14.21 20.01
N GLY A 45 6.74 -12.90 20.24
CA GLY A 45 7.58 -11.86 19.61
C GLY A 45 8.87 -11.57 20.38
N PRO A 46 10.00 -11.23 19.72
CA PRO A 46 11.17 -10.70 20.41
C PRO A 46 10.75 -9.48 21.23
N GLY A 47 11.20 -9.46 22.48
CA GLY A 47 10.67 -8.68 23.58
C GLY A 47 10.35 -7.23 23.22
N ALA A 48 9.22 -6.78 23.76
CA ALA A 48 8.84 -5.38 23.85
C ALA A 48 9.92 -4.58 24.61
N GLU A 49 10.99 -4.19 23.93
CA GLU A 49 11.88 -3.17 24.48
C GLU A 49 11.18 -1.81 24.37
N GLY A 50 10.43 -1.47 25.43
CA GLY A 50 10.31 -0.10 25.95
C GLY A 50 9.28 0.85 25.34
N GLY A 51 8.27 0.38 24.62
CA GLY A 51 7.18 1.23 24.07
C GLY A 51 5.90 1.23 24.93
N PRO A 52 5.07 2.30 24.88
CA PRO A 52 3.75 2.31 25.54
C PRO A 52 2.91 1.14 25.02
N GLY A 53 2.29 0.37 25.91
CA GLY A 53 1.63 -0.91 25.62
C GLY A 53 0.44 -0.83 24.67
N GLY A 54 0.71 -0.74 23.37
CA GLY A 54 -0.27 -0.73 22.28
C GLY A 54 0.32 -1.23 20.96
N PRO A 55 -0.50 -1.36 19.91
CA PRO A 55 -0.06 -1.88 18.61
C PRO A 55 1.08 -1.04 18.04
N VAL A 56 2.11 -1.70 17.52
CA VAL A 56 3.18 -1.05 16.76
C VAL A 56 2.94 -1.27 15.26
N VAL A 57 3.26 -0.28 14.44
CA VAL A 57 3.10 -0.33 12.99
C VAL A 57 4.44 -0.26 12.28
N HIS A 58 4.63 -1.10 11.26
CA HIS A 58 5.80 -1.03 10.40
C HIS A 58 5.70 0.18 9.46
N MET A 59 6.73 1.00 9.43
CA MET A 59 6.84 2.15 8.53
C MET A 59 8.15 2.09 7.76
N LEU A 60 8.08 2.48 6.50
CA LEU A 60 9.21 2.62 5.61
C LEU A 60 9.64 4.08 5.58
N ARG A 61 10.94 4.32 5.38
CA ARG A 61 11.45 5.67 5.10
C ARG A 61 11.73 5.79 3.61
N ARG A 62 10.97 6.67 2.93
CA ARG A 62 11.13 6.90 1.49
C ARG A 62 12.53 7.43 1.19
N ARG A 63 13.11 7.00 0.06
CA ARG A 63 14.41 7.54 -0.40
C ARG A 63 14.31 9.06 -0.54
N THR A 64 15.29 9.78 -0.02
CA THR A 64 15.31 11.25 -0.03
C THR A 64 15.37 11.84 -1.44
N SER A 65 15.81 11.06 -2.43
CA SER A 65 15.87 11.42 -3.85
C SER A 65 14.52 11.35 -4.58
N MET A 66 13.43 10.90 -3.94
CA MET A 66 12.13 10.83 -4.58
C MET A 66 11.53 12.23 -4.82
N ALA A 67 10.99 12.45 -6.02
CA ALA A 67 10.38 13.72 -6.44
C ALA A 67 9.15 14.14 -5.62
N PHE A 68 8.51 13.19 -4.92
CA PHE A 68 7.37 13.44 -4.04
C PHE A 68 7.54 12.72 -2.70
N ALA A 69 7.38 13.47 -1.61
CA ALA A 69 7.50 13.02 -0.22
C ALA A 69 8.82 12.28 0.09
N GLY A 70 9.94 12.69 -0.53
CA GLY A 70 11.26 12.13 -0.23
C GLY A 70 11.64 12.30 1.24
N GLY A 71 12.12 11.23 1.87
CA GLY A 71 12.51 11.23 3.29
C GLY A 71 11.36 11.11 4.30
N ALA A 72 10.10 11.12 3.84
CA ALA A 72 8.94 10.90 4.68
C ALA A 72 8.83 9.44 5.12
N TYR A 73 8.24 9.24 6.31
CA TYR A 73 7.79 7.92 6.74
C TYR A 73 6.44 7.61 6.08
N ALA A 74 6.32 6.42 5.51
CA ALA A 74 5.13 5.94 4.84
C ALA A 74 4.86 4.48 5.23
N TYR A 75 3.63 4.05 5.02
CA TYR A 75 3.30 2.63 5.05
C TYR A 75 3.54 2.02 3.67
N PRO A 76 3.78 0.69 3.59
CA PRO A 76 3.85 0.00 2.31
C PRO A 76 2.64 0.30 1.44
N GLY A 77 2.86 0.64 0.17
CA GLY A 77 1.77 0.94 -0.74
C GLY A 77 2.16 1.73 -1.97
N GLY A 78 1.30 1.63 -2.98
CA GLY A 78 1.52 2.27 -4.27
C GLY A 78 0.28 2.23 -5.15
N GLY A 79 0.48 2.62 -6.40
CA GLY A 79 -0.61 2.69 -7.38
C GLY A 79 -1.07 1.31 -7.81
N VAL A 80 -2.36 1.19 -8.12
CA VAL A 80 -2.86 0.02 -8.84
C VAL A 80 -2.24 0.00 -10.23
N ASP A 81 -1.62 -1.11 -10.56
CA ASP A 81 -1.03 -1.40 -11.86
C ASP A 81 -2.09 -2.09 -12.75
N PRO A 82 -2.15 -1.80 -14.06
CA PRO A 82 -3.04 -2.52 -14.99
C PRO A 82 -2.89 -4.04 -15.00
N ARG A 83 -1.84 -4.59 -14.42
CA ARG A 83 -1.62 -6.03 -14.30
C ARG A 83 -2.26 -6.64 -13.04
N ASP A 84 -2.65 -5.82 -12.06
CA ASP A 84 -3.24 -6.29 -10.80
C ASP A 84 -4.62 -6.99 -10.97
N ASP A 85 -5.25 -6.89 -12.15
CA ASP A 85 -6.47 -7.60 -12.52
C ASP A 85 -6.35 -8.49 -13.77
N ASP A 86 -5.11 -8.76 -14.23
CA ASP A 86 -4.87 -9.47 -15.49
C ASP A 86 -5.17 -10.97 -15.45
N ARG A 87 -5.26 -11.54 -14.25
CA ARG A 87 -5.39 -12.97 -14.00
C ARG A 87 -6.47 -13.28 -12.98
N LEU A 88 -7.14 -14.41 -13.20
CA LEU A 88 -7.94 -15.04 -12.16
C LEU A 88 -6.98 -15.69 -11.16
N ILE A 89 -6.95 -15.17 -9.94
CA ILE A 89 -6.15 -15.69 -8.85
C ILE A 89 -7.00 -16.50 -7.88
N GLY A 90 -6.37 -17.46 -7.20
CA GLY A 90 -6.99 -18.09 -6.03
C GLY A 90 -7.30 -17.03 -4.99
N TRP A 91 -8.50 -17.06 -4.42
CA TRP A 91 -8.97 -16.02 -3.52
C TRP A 91 -9.26 -16.57 -2.12
N ALA A 92 -8.75 -15.88 -1.10
CA ALA A 92 -8.99 -16.19 0.30
C ALA A 92 -9.40 -14.94 1.06
N GLY A 93 -10.30 -15.09 2.03
CA GLY A 93 -10.85 -13.98 2.81
C GLY A 93 -12.23 -13.51 2.31
N PRO A 94 -12.62 -12.26 2.62
CA PRO A 94 -13.90 -11.71 2.19
C PRO A 94 -14.06 -11.75 0.67
N SER A 95 -15.27 -11.97 0.17
CA SER A 95 -15.52 -12.07 -1.28
C SER A 95 -15.20 -10.75 -2.01
N LEU A 96 -15.01 -10.82 -3.34
CA LEU A 96 -14.76 -9.63 -4.14
C LEU A 96 -15.94 -8.65 -4.10
N GLU A 97 -17.18 -9.12 -3.95
CA GLU A 97 -18.36 -8.27 -3.76
C GLU A 97 -18.30 -7.52 -2.42
N HIS A 98 -17.84 -8.19 -1.36
CA HIS A 98 -17.60 -7.54 -0.08
C HIS A 98 -16.54 -6.44 -0.21
N TRP A 99 -15.44 -6.72 -0.89
CA TRP A 99 -14.39 -5.72 -1.14
C TRP A 99 -14.86 -4.58 -2.03
N ALA A 100 -15.63 -4.87 -3.08
CA ALA A 100 -16.19 -3.83 -3.95
C ALA A 100 -17.07 -2.85 -3.17
N ALA A 101 -17.97 -3.40 -2.33
CA ALA A 101 -18.81 -2.60 -1.45
C ALA A 101 -17.98 -1.81 -0.43
N ARG A 102 -16.96 -2.42 0.19
CA ARG A 102 -16.14 -1.78 1.21
C ARG A 102 -15.22 -0.68 0.66
N LEU A 103 -14.69 -0.88 -0.54
CA LEU A 103 -13.79 0.06 -1.23
C LEU A 103 -14.55 1.12 -2.02
N GLY A 104 -15.87 0.96 -2.20
CA GLY A 104 -16.71 1.89 -2.97
C GLY A 104 -16.41 1.85 -4.47
N VAL A 105 -16.04 0.69 -5.01
CA VAL A 105 -15.80 0.50 -6.45
C VAL A 105 -16.97 -0.19 -7.12
N ALA A 106 -17.11 0.01 -8.43
CA ALA A 106 -18.30 -0.42 -9.17
C ALA A 106 -18.26 -1.91 -9.52
N THR A 107 -17.07 -2.50 -9.66
CA THR A 107 -16.90 -3.87 -10.11
C THR A 107 -16.03 -4.69 -9.16
N VAL A 108 -16.24 -6.00 -9.17
CA VAL A 108 -15.40 -6.97 -8.46
C VAL A 108 -13.97 -7.00 -8.99
N THR A 109 -13.77 -6.70 -10.28
CA THR A 109 -12.45 -6.58 -10.92
C THR A 109 -11.66 -5.41 -10.37
N GLU A 110 -12.31 -4.24 -10.20
CA GLU A 110 -11.67 -3.08 -9.56
C GLU A 110 -11.29 -3.36 -8.11
N ALA A 111 -12.13 -4.14 -7.41
CA ALA A 111 -11.85 -4.55 -6.04
C ALA A 111 -10.64 -5.49 -5.99
N GLN A 112 -10.60 -6.50 -6.88
CA GLN A 112 -9.45 -7.40 -7.02
C GLN A 112 -8.17 -6.60 -7.28
N ALA A 113 -8.18 -5.68 -8.25
CA ALA A 113 -7.02 -4.86 -8.59
C ALA A 113 -6.45 -4.10 -7.38
N ILE A 114 -7.32 -3.52 -6.55
CA ILE A 114 -6.88 -2.80 -5.35
C ILE A 114 -6.28 -3.72 -4.29
N VAL A 115 -6.87 -4.90 -4.08
CA VAL A 115 -6.33 -5.86 -3.10
C VAL A 115 -5.02 -6.49 -3.61
N CYS A 116 -4.94 -6.83 -4.89
CA CYS A 116 -3.71 -7.32 -5.52
C CYS A 116 -2.60 -6.26 -5.40
N ALA A 117 -2.89 -4.99 -5.70
CA ALA A 117 -1.95 -3.90 -5.48
C ALA A 117 -1.47 -3.83 -4.01
N ALA A 118 -2.38 -4.03 -3.05
CA ALA A 118 -2.02 -4.05 -1.63
C ALA A 118 -1.01 -5.17 -1.32
N VAL A 119 -1.23 -6.38 -1.84
CA VAL A 119 -0.34 -7.54 -1.64
C VAL A 119 0.99 -7.32 -2.34
N ARG A 120 0.98 -6.92 -3.62
CA ARG A 120 2.16 -6.68 -4.44
C ARG A 120 3.05 -5.60 -3.84
N GLU A 121 2.51 -4.42 -3.53
CA GLU A 121 3.27 -3.30 -2.98
C GLU A 121 3.85 -3.64 -1.58
N THR A 122 3.11 -4.40 -0.76
CA THR A 122 3.62 -4.85 0.54
C THR A 122 4.80 -5.80 0.37
N PHE A 123 4.77 -6.68 -0.63
CA PHE A 123 5.88 -7.58 -0.92
C PHE A 123 7.07 -6.83 -1.52
N GLU A 124 6.84 -5.95 -2.50
CA GLU A 124 7.89 -5.13 -3.13
C GLU A 124 8.66 -4.29 -2.10
N GLU A 125 7.94 -3.60 -1.21
CA GLU A 125 8.53 -2.59 -0.32
C GLU A 125 8.94 -3.11 1.07
N ALA A 126 8.27 -4.14 1.58
CA ALA A 126 8.51 -4.70 2.92
C ALA A 126 8.93 -6.17 2.93
N GLY A 127 8.94 -6.85 1.78
CA GLY A 127 9.25 -8.29 1.69
C GLY A 127 8.17 -9.19 2.30
N VAL A 128 7.02 -8.64 2.70
CA VAL A 128 5.94 -9.40 3.34
C VAL A 128 4.91 -9.78 2.29
N LEU A 129 4.81 -11.08 1.99
CA LEU A 129 3.83 -11.60 1.04
C LEU A 129 2.54 -12.02 1.78
N LEU A 130 1.46 -11.27 1.58
CA LEU A 130 0.14 -11.58 2.13
C LEU A 130 -0.64 -12.57 1.24
N ALA A 131 0.00 -13.67 0.88
CA ALA A 131 -0.55 -14.76 0.07
C ALA A 131 0.08 -16.10 0.46
N GLY A 132 -0.60 -17.20 0.13
CA GLY A 132 -0.12 -18.56 0.40
C GLY A 132 -0.93 -19.62 -0.35
N GLU A 133 -0.52 -20.87 -0.23
CA GLU A 133 -1.11 -22.01 -0.97
C GLU A 133 -2.58 -22.29 -0.58
N THR A 134 -2.99 -21.89 0.64
CA THR A 134 -4.32 -22.16 1.16
C THR A 134 -4.91 -20.91 1.81
N ALA A 135 -6.22 -20.91 2.04
CA ALA A 135 -6.91 -19.80 2.70
C ALA A 135 -6.47 -19.55 4.16
N GLY A 136 -5.76 -20.50 4.78
CA GLY A 136 -5.26 -20.39 6.16
C GLY A 136 -3.75 -20.19 6.27
N THR A 137 -3.03 -20.07 5.15
CA THR A 137 -1.57 -20.00 5.15
C THR A 137 -1.08 -18.75 4.43
N VAL A 138 0.08 -18.25 4.88
CA VAL A 138 0.89 -17.25 4.18
C VAL A 138 2.29 -17.81 3.99
N VAL A 139 3.01 -17.32 2.98
CA VAL A 139 4.44 -17.61 2.84
C VAL A 139 5.17 -16.96 4.02
N GLY A 140 5.68 -17.79 4.93
CA GLY A 140 6.27 -17.33 6.20
C GLY A 140 7.73 -16.88 6.10
N ASP A 141 8.45 -17.30 5.05
CA ASP A 141 9.83 -16.91 4.78
C ASP A 141 9.99 -16.58 3.30
N THR A 142 10.24 -15.30 3.01
CA THR A 142 10.45 -14.73 1.69
C THR A 142 11.92 -14.31 1.49
N THR A 143 12.84 -14.76 2.34
CA THR A 143 14.27 -14.37 2.31
C THR A 143 15.11 -15.21 1.33
N GLY A 144 14.50 -16.23 0.70
CA GLY A 144 15.13 -17.05 -0.32
C GLY A 144 15.54 -16.27 -1.57
N ALA A 145 16.56 -16.75 -2.28
CA ALA A 145 17.08 -16.08 -3.48
C ALA A 145 16.09 -16.05 -4.65
N ASP A 146 15.22 -17.07 -4.73
CA ASP A 146 14.09 -17.14 -5.65
C ASP A 146 13.06 -16.04 -5.35
N TRP A 147 12.67 -15.88 -4.09
CA TRP A 147 11.75 -14.82 -3.67
C TRP A 147 12.31 -13.42 -3.90
N GLU A 148 13.60 -13.22 -3.63
CA GLU A 148 14.24 -11.93 -3.90
C GLU A 148 14.27 -11.62 -5.41
N ALA A 149 14.54 -12.62 -6.25
CA ALA A 149 14.50 -12.45 -7.70
C ALA A 149 13.08 -12.10 -8.20
N ASP A 150 12.05 -12.77 -7.67
CA ASP A 150 10.65 -12.45 -7.99
C ASP A 150 10.27 -11.03 -7.51
N ARG A 151 10.73 -10.63 -6.33
CA ARG A 151 10.52 -9.28 -5.79
C ARG A 151 11.18 -8.21 -6.68
N GLU A 152 12.43 -8.44 -7.10
CA GLU A 152 13.12 -7.54 -8.03
C GLU A 152 12.40 -7.45 -9.38
N ALA A 153 11.89 -8.57 -9.90
CA ALA A 153 11.15 -8.61 -11.15
C ALA A 153 9.79 -7.89 -11.07
N LEU A 154 9.10 -7.94 -9.92
CA LEU A 154 7.90 -7.13 -9.67
C LEU A 154 8.22 -5.63 -9.66
N VAL A 155 9.27 -5.23 -8.94
CA VAL A 155 9.76 -3.83 -8.90
C VAL A 155 10.16 -3.33 -10.29
N ALA A 156 10.80 -4.19 -11.10
CA ALA A 156 11.16 -3.91 -12.48
C ALA A 156 9.96 -3.89 -13.44
N ARG A 157 8.80 -4.37 -12.99
CA ARG A 157 7.56 -4.55 -13.77
C ARG A 157 7.65 -5.63 -14.86
N ASP A 158 8.51 -6.61 -14.65
CA ASP A 158 8.66 -7.78 -15.51
C ASP A 158 7.65 -8.89 -15.14
N LEU A 159 7.21 -8.92 -13.87
CA LEU A 159 6.17 -9.80 -13.36
C LEU A 159 4.95 -9.02 -12.86
N SER A 160 3.82 -9.73 -12.74
CA SER A 160 2.62 -9.29 -12.03
C SER A 160 2.10 -10.39 -11.12
#